data_AF-A0AA92M8Q8-F1
#
_entry.id   AF-A0AA92M8Q8-F1
#
_cell.length_a   1.000
_cell.length_b   1.000
_cell.length_c   1.000
_cell.angle_alpha   90.00
_cell.angle_beta   90.00
_cell.angle_gamma   90.00
#
_symmetry.space_group_name_H-M   'P 1'
#
loop_
_entity.id
_entity.type
_entity.pdbx_description
1 polymer ?
#
loop_
_entity_poly.entity_id
_entity_poly.type
_entity_poly.pdbx_seq_one_letter_code
_entity_poly.pdbx_strand_id
1 'polypeptide(L)'
;MPSNPRSHSRCSTPIRQERSAEVVFFRPSSAPLSAAAQACAKSLFDAVEAPLPADAQNLFGQWSIADVDLALMLNRLMMNGDEVPQRLAAYAARQWQRPSVQRWVNLAR
;
A
#
# COMPACT_ATOMS: atom_id res chain seq x y z
N MET A 1 23.21 2.47 24.79
CA MET A 1 21.79 2.85 24.73
C MET A 1 21.04 1.75 23.99
N PRO A 2 20.02 1.11 24.57
CA PRO A 2 19.29 0.07 23.87
C PRO A 2 18.31 0.71 22.88
N SER A 3 18.51 0.38 21.61
CA SER A 3 17.63 0.69 20.48
C SER A 3 16.23 0.16 20.76
N ASN A 4 15.24 1.06 20.75
CA ASN A 4 13.83 0.76 20.98
C ASN A 4 13.22 0.04 19.76
N PRO A 5 12.75 -1.22 19.88
CA PRO A 5 12.21 -1.98 18.74
C PRO A 5 10.81 -1.52 18.30
N ARG A 6 10.19 -0.51 18.94
CA ARG A 6 8.81 -0.07 18.66
C ARG A 6 8.64 0.97 17.54
N SER A 7 9.63 1.17 16.66
CA SER A 7 9.54 2.20 15.61
C SER A 7 8.91 1.74 14.29
N HIS A 8 8.67 0.44 14.11
CA HIS A 8 8.14 -0.08 12.83
C HIS A 8 6.62 0.09 12.67
N SER A 9 5.88 0.42 13.74
CA SER A 9 4.40 0.40 13.75
C SER A 9 3.72 1.77 13.58
N ARG A 10 4.44 2.89 13.41
CA ARG A 10 3.84 4.25 13.41
C ARG A 10 3.85 4.97 12.07
N CYS A 11 4.14 4.25 11.00
CA CYS A 11 4.39 4.91 9.75
C CYS A 11 3.12 5.19 8.93
N SER A 12 2.10 4.35 9.01
CA SER A 12 0.98 4.46 8.05
C SER A 12 0.17 5.77 8.10
N THR A 13 0.29 6.57 9.16
CA THR A 13 -0.46 7.83 9.35
C THR A 13 -0.18 8.90 8.29
N PRO A 14 1.08 9.33 8.02
CA PRO A 14 1.37 10.33 6.99
C PRO A 14 0.90 9.94 5.59
N ILE A 15 1.07 8.67 5.16
CA ILE A 15 0.53 8.21 3.86
C ILE A 15 -1.00 8.31 3.87
N ARG A 16 -1.67 7.87 4.94
CA ARG A 16 -3.13 7.93 5.03
C ARG A 16 -3.67 9.36 5.07
N GLN A 17 -2.89 10.31 5.59
CA GLN A 17 -3.23 11.74 5.65
C GLN A 17 -3.01 12.45 4.31
N GLU A 18 -1.86 12.22 3.66
CA GLU A 18 -1.49 12.87 2.39
C GLU A 18 -2.08 12.17 1.16
N ARG A 19 -2.46 10.90 1.31
CA ARG A 19 -3.09 10.03 0.30
C ARG A 19 -4.27 9.30 0.94
N SER A 20 -5.35 10.04 1.16
CA SER A 20 -6.60 9.48 1.67
C SER A 20 -7.11 8.34 0.78
N ALA A 21 -7.88 7.42 1.36
CA ALA A 21 -8.58 6.37 0.60
C ALA A 21 -9.49 6.95 -0.48
N GLU A 22 -9.94 8.19 -0.25
CA GLU A 22 -10.71 8.99 -1.16
C GLU A 22 -10.02 9.16 -2.51
N VAL A 23 -8.69 9.17 -2.60
CA VAL A 23 -8.01 9.32 -3.90
C VAL A 23 -8.20 8.12 -4.83
N VAL A 24 -8.56 6.96 -4.29
CA VAL A 24 -8.96 5.80 -5.11
C VAL A 24 -10.33 6.02 -5.78
N PHE A 25 -11.13 6.93 -5.25
CA PHE A 25 -12.50 7.24 -5.69
C PHE A 25 -12.68 8.68 -6.22
N PHE A 26 -11.73 9.59 -5.97
CA PHE A 26 -11.76 11.03 -6.25
C PHE A 26 -10.45 11.50 -6.93
N ARG A 27 -10.28 12.82 -7.09
CA ARG A 27 -9.17 13.42 -7.84
C ARG A 27 -7.81 13.18 -7.15
N PRO A 28 -6.77 12.77 -7.89
CA PRO A 28 -5.40 12.71 -7.38
C PRO A 28 -4.93 14.04 -6.81
N SER A 29 -4.14 13.97 -5.74
CA SER A 29 -3.41 15.13 -5.23
C SER A 29 -2.16 15.32 -6.09
N SER A 30 -2.04 16.47 -6.76
CA SER A 30 -0.86 16.81 -7.57
C SER A 30 0.37 17.21 -6.74
N ALA A 31 0.24 17.31 -5.41
CA ALA A 31 1.36 17.67 -4.54
C ALA A 31 2.30 16.47 -4.35
N PRO A 32 3.63 16.64 -4.48
CA PRO A 32 4.59 15.58 -4.18
C PRO A 32 4.49 15.15 -2.72
N LEU A 33 4.76 13.87 -2.43
CA LEU A 33 4.81 13.37 -1.06
C LEU A 33 5.83 14.16 -0.23
N SER A 34 5.45 14.49 1.01
CA SER A 34 6.40 15.06 1.97
C SER A 34 7.56 14.09 2.25
N ALA A 35 8.69 14.61 2.75
CA ALA A 35 9.81 13.75 3.15
C ALA A 35 9.41 12.70 4.21
N ALA A 36 8.46 13.04 5.09
CA ALA A 36 7.92 12.11 6.08
C ALA A 36 7.07 11.00 5.43
N ALA A 37 6.25 11.33 4.43
CA ALA A 37 5.47 10.35 3.69
C ALA A 37 6.33 9.48 2.76
N GLN A 38 7.39 10.03 2.17
CA GLN A 38 8.38 9.26 1.40
C GLN A 38 9.16 8.28 2.27
N ALA A 39 9.72 8.75 3.40
CA ALA A 39 10.36 7.90 4.40
C ALA A 39 9.41 6.79 4.86
N CYS A 40 8.12 7.10 4.87
CA CYS A 40 7.13 6.14 5.20
C CYS A 40 6.81 5.10 4.12
N ALA A 41 6.67 5.54 2.87
CA ALA A 41 6.49 4.63 1.75
C ALA A 41 7.66 3.65 1.70
N LYS A 42 8.89 4.14 1.90
CA LYS A 42 10.07 3.30 2.03
C LYS A 42 9.96 2.29 3.17
N SER A 43 9.59 2.73 4.38
CA SER A 43 9.44 1.82 5.53
C SER A 43 8.37 0.76 5.30
N LEU A 44 7.29 1.11 4.59
CA LEU A 44 6.25 0.19 4.17
C LEU A 44 6.80 -0.85 3.17
N PHE A 45 7.51 -0.39 2.14
CA PHE A 45 8.09 -1.28 1.13
C PHE A 45 9.07 -2.27 1.77
N ASP A 46 10.00 -1.77 2.60
CA ASP A 46 10.97 -2.60 3.30
C ASP A 46 10.28 -3.65 4.20
N ALA A 47 9.21 -3.26 4.91
CA ALA A 47 8.45 -4.16 5.78
C ALA A 47 7.62 -5.22 5.03
N VAL A 48 7.26 -4.95 3.77
CA VAL A 48 6.45 -5.84 2.93
C VAL A 48 7.32 -6.75 2.07
N GLU A 49 8.44 -6.24 1.55
CA GLU A 49 9.38 -7.03 0.75
C GLU A 49 10.15 -8.05 1.59
N ALA A 50 10.46 -7.74 2.84
CA ALA A 50 11.16 -8.67 3.75
C ALA A 50 10.41 -10.01 3.96
N PRO A 51 9.09 -10.02 4.21
CA PRO A 51 8.33 -11.27 4.38
C PRO A 51 7.76 -11.87 3.09
N LEU A 52 7.82 -11.20 1.93
CA LEU A 52 7.33 -11.75 0.67
C LEU A 52 8.45 -12.54 -0.04
N PRO A 53 8.33 -13.88 -0.19
CA PRO A 53 9.10 -14.63 -1.18
C PRO A 53 8.89 -14.10 -2.61
N ALA A 54 9.88 -14.28 -3.48
CA ALA A 54 9.85 -13.77 -4.86
C ALA A 54 8.61 -14.24 -5.65
N ASP A 55 8.07 -15.41 -5.31
CA ASP A 55 6.91 -16.06 -5.91
C ASP A 55 5.63 -15.96 -5.06
N ALA A 56 5.69 -15.30 -3.90
CA ALA A 56 4.57 -15.22 -2.98
C ALA A 56 3.39 -14.47 -3.60
N GLN A 57 2.23 -15.15 -3.63
CA GLN A 57 1.00 -14.58 -4.17
C GLN A 57 0.25 -13.75 -3.13
N ASN A 58 0.40 -14.07 -1.85
CA ASN A 58 -0.25 -13.43 -0.70
C ASN A 58 0.77 -13.24 0.43
N LEU A 59 0.53 -12.30 1.34
CA LEU A 59 1.42 -11.94 2.46
C LEU A 59 1.74 -13.12 3.38
N PHE A 60 0.77 -13.98 3.64
CA PHE A 60 0.87 -15.08 4.61
C PHE A 60 0.56 -16.43 3.98
N GLY A 61 0.90 -16.59 2.69
CA GLY A 61 0.63 -17.79 1.90
C GLY A 61 -0.81 -17.89 1.43
N GLN A 62 -1.77 -17.96 2.37
CA GLN A 62 -3.19 -17.86 2.06
C GLN A 62 -3.64 -16.40 1.96
N TRP A 63 -4.69 -16.16 1.18
CA TRP A 63 -5.28 -14.84 1.08
C TRP A 63 -5.90 -14.40 2.40
N SER A 64 -5.67 -13.15 2.76
CA SER A 64 -6.19 -12.50 3.94
C SER A 64 -6.68 -11.09 3.61
N ILE A 65 -7.43 -10.48 4.54
CA ILE A 65 -7.86 -9.08 4.36
C ILE A 65 -6.67 -8.11 4.28
N ALA A 66 -5.54 -8.45 4.91
CA ALA A 66 -4.32 -7.66 4.86
C ALA A 66 -3.77 -7.50 3.43
N ASP A 67 -4.01 -8.48 2.55
CA ASP A 67 -3.59 -8.40 1.16
C ASP A 67 -4.33 -7.29 0.40
N VAL A 68 -5.62 -7.10 0.69
CA VAL A 68 -6.43 -6.03 0.09
C VAL A 68 -6.10 -4.68 0.71
N ASP A 69 -5.87 -4.62 2.02
CA ASP A 69 -5.46 -3.38 2.68
C ASP A 69 -4.11 -2.87 2.15
N LEU A 70 -3.16 -3.79 1.92
CA LEU A 70 -1.88 -3.46 1.30
C LEU A 70 -2.05 -3.03 -0.15
N ALA A 71 -2.80 -3.79 -0.96
CA ALA A 71 -3.07 -3.45 -2.35
C ALA A 71 -3.73 -2.07 -2.50
N LEU A 72 -4.66 -1.74 -1.59
CA LEU A 72 -5.28 -0.41 -1.54
C LEU A 72 -4.24 0.68 -1.25
N MET A 73 -3.33 0.45 -0.30
CA MET A 73 -2.30 1.42 0.05
C MET A 73 -1.30 1.64 -1.09
N LEU A 74 -0.93 0.58 -1.81
CA LEU A 74 -0.06 0.65 -2.99
C LEU A 74 -0.75 1.34 -4.17
N ASN A 75 -2.04 1.04 -4.41
CA ASN A 75 -2.83 1.70 -5.45
C ASN A 75 -2.96 3.21 -5.22
N ARG A 76 -3.04 3.66 -3.96
CA ARG A 76 -3.03 5.11 -3.66
C ARG A 76 -1.76 5.78 -4.15
N LEU A 77 -0.59 5.17 -3.94
CA LEU A 77 0.68 5.73 -4.40
C LEU A 77 0.72 5.76 -5.93
N MET A 78 0.41 4.63 -6.58
CA MET A 78 0.43 4.52 -8.04
C MET A 78 -0.57 5.48 -8.72
N MET A 79 -1.77 5.63 -8.19
CA MET A 79 -2.80 6.54 -8.74
C MET A 79 -2.43 8.03 -8.58
N ASN A 80 -1.51 8.38 -7.67
CA ASN A 80 -0.96 9.73 -7.54
C ASN A 80 0.35 9.93 -8.31
N GLY A 81 0.81 8.91 -9.06
CA GLY A 81 2.08 8.95 -9.78
C GLY A 81 3.31 8.82 -8.89
N ASP A 82 3.13 8.42 -7.63
CA ASP A 82 4.24 8.16 -6.71
C ASP A 82 4.94 6.85 -7.11
N GLU A 83 6.27 6.81 -7.01
CA GLU A 83 7.05 5.62 -7.38
C GLU A 83 6.77 4.45 -6.45
N VAL A 84 6.43 3.30 -7.04
CA VAL A 84 6.23 2.03 -6.35
C VAL A 84 7.09 0.96 -7.02
N PRO A 85 7.84 0.15 -6.25
CA PRO A 85 8.60 -0.96 -6.82
C PRO A 85 7.73 -1.86 -7.69
N GLN A 86 8.21 -2.21 -8.89
CA GLN A 86 7.43 -2.96 -9.90
C GLN A 86 6.84 -4.25 -9.33
N ARG A 87 7.55 -4.93 -8.43
CA ARG A 87 7.10 -6.15 -7.78
C ARG A 87 5.86 -5.91 -6.90
N LEU A 88 5.85 -4.83 -6.13
CA LEU A 88 4.70 -4.44 -5.30
C LEU A 88 3.53 -3.95 -6.16
N ALA A 89 3.81 -3.26 -7.28
CA ALA A 89 2.79 -2.88 -8.25
C ALA A 89 2.11 -4.12 -8.86
N ALA A 90 2.88 -5.14 -9.26
CA ALA A 90 2.35 -6.40 -9.79
C ALA A 90 1.53 -7.17 -8.73
N TYR A 91 2.01 -7.20 -7.48
CA TYR A 91 1.27 -7.77 -6.36
C TYR A 91 -0.06 -7.05 -6.13
N ALA A 92 -0.06 -5.72 -6.08
CA ALA A 92 -1.28 -4.92 -5.89
C ALA A 92 -2.28 -5.14 -7.02
N ALA A 93 -1.83 -5.17 -8.28
CA ALA A 93 -2.67 -5.43 -9.44
C ALA A 93 -3.37 -6.80 -9.35
N ARG A 94 -2.63 -7.85 -8.92
CA ARG A 94 -3.20 -9.19 -8.73
C ARG A 94 -4.27 -9.20 -7.63
N GLN A 95 -3.97 -8.61 -6.47
CA GLN A 95 -4.93 -8.54 -5.36
C GLN A 95 -6.18 -7.74 -5.75
N TRP A 96 -6.01 -6.70 -6.58
CA TRP A 96 -7.11 -5.88 -7.07
C TRP A 96 -8.08 -6.64 -7.98
N GLN A 97 -7.59 -7.62 -8.75
CA GLN A 97 -8.42 -8.44 -9.66
C GLN A 97 -9.33 -9.44 -8.93
N ARG A 98 -9.18 -9.63 -7.61
CA ARG A 98 -10.00 -10.57 -6.85
C ARG A 98 -11.49 -10.26 -7.00
N PRO A 99 -12.37 -11.23 -7.27
CA PRO A 99 -13.80 -10.96 -7.51
C PRO A 99 -14.51 -10.19 -6.39
N SER A 100 -14.16 -10.46 -5.12
CA SER A 100 -14.71 -9.71 -3.99
C SER A 100 -14.28 -8.24 -3.98
N VAL A 101 -13.03 -7.96 -4.37
CA VAL A 101 -12.49 -6.60 -4.45
C VAL A 101 -13.10 -5.87 -5.63
N GLN A 102 -13.16 -6.49 -6.82
CA GLN A 102 -13.80 -5.91 -8.00
C GLN A 102 -15.28 -5.60 -7.75
N ARG A 103 -16.03 -6.49 -7.08
CA ARG A 103 -17.40 -6.17 -6.65
C ARG A 103 -17.47 -4.96 -5.74
N TRP A 104 -16.53 -4.83 -4.79
CA TRP A 104 -16.49 -3.68 -3.89
C TRP A 104 -16.13 -2.37 -4.61
N VAL A 105 -15.17 -2.40 -5.54
CA VAL A 105 -14.75 -1.24 -6.34
C VAL A 105 -15.86 -0.76 -7.26
N ASN A 106 -16.64 -1.69 -7.84
CA ASN A 106 -17.74 -1.38 -8.76
C ASN A 106 -19.08 -1.11 -8.08
N LEU A 107 -19.16 -1.10 -6.73
CA LEU A 107 -20.35 -0.64 -6.03
C LEU A 107 -20.56 0.85 -6.34
N ALA A 108 -21.70 1.18 -6.93
CA ALA A 108 -22.11 2.56 -7.15
C ALA A 108 -22.08 3.32 -5.81
N ARG A 109 -21.48 4.52 -5.83
CA ARG A 109 -21.33 5.43 -4.69
C ARG A 109 -22.22 6.63 -4.88
#